data_AF-A0A3G8QT28-F1
#
_entry.id   AF-A0A3G8QT28-F1
#
_cell.length_a   1.000
_cell.length_b   1.000
_cell.length_c   1.000
_cell.angle_alpha   90.00
_cell.angle_beta   90.00
_cell.angle_gamma   90.00
#
_symmetry.space_group_name_H-M   'P 1'
#
loop_
_entity.id
_entity.type
_entity.pdbx_description
1 polymer ?
#
loop_
_entity_poly.entity_id
_entity_poly.type
_entity_poly.pdbx_seq_one_letter_code
_entity_poly.pdbx_strand_id
1 'polypeptide(L)'
;MAGFPRLQAREEVNHGDYNPKNVFTTRDATTTLWVIDPEFACWGDPAWDVASQLAHLYVAAIHVGDRPREYLDAATRFWDVYRSRVPWELDTAVATEVAILLLARVDGRATLEYLTASDVERLRRVGRASLTERSPTLPLVEGHVRAACL
;
A
#
# COMPACT_ATOMS: atom_id res chain seq x y z
N MET A 1 25.72 18.34 24.71
CA MET A 1 24.41 17.72 24.40
C MET A 1 24.58 16.96 23.11
N ALA A 2 24.65 15.63 23.16
CA ALA A 2 24.72 14.80 21.96
C ALA A 2 23.36 14.91 21.24
N GLY A 3 23.36 15.46 20.03
CA GLY A 3 22.16 15.53 19.21
C GLY A 3 21.66 14.12 18.92
N PHE A 4 20.35 13.91 19.07
CA PHE A 4 19.71 12.68 18.60
C PHE A 4 20.11 12.45 17.13
N PRO A 5 20.44 11.22 16.73
CA PRO A 5 20.68 10.92 15.33
C PRO A 5 19.41 11.30 14.57
N ARG A 6 19.50 12.32 13.70
CA ARG A 6 18.48 12.52 12.68
C ARG A 6 18.47 11.24 11.87
N LEU A 7 17.36 10.50 11.91
CA LEU A 7 17.05 9.54 10.85
C LEU A 7 17.17 10.35 9.55
N GLN A 8 18.18 10.06 8.74
CA GLN A 8 18.28 10.61 7.39
C GLN A 8 17.19 9.91 6.56
N ALA A 9 15.93 10.22 6.84
CA ALA A 9 14.86 9.92 5.89
C ALA A 9 15.10 10.83 4.70
N ARG A 10 15.10 10.27 3.49
CA ARG A 10 14.87 11.10 2.30
C ARG A 10 13.45 11.62 2.47
N GLU A 11 13.33 12.93 2.61
CA GLU A 11 12.03 13.59 2.78
C GLU A 11 11.57 14.03 1.39
N GLU A 12 10.59 13.31 0.86
CA GLU A 12 9.86 13.73 -0.34
C GLU A 12 8.51 14.33 0.10
N VAL A 13 7.88 15.11 -0.78
CA VAL A 13 6.53 15.61 -0.53
C VAL A 13 5.54 14.50 -0.82
N ASN A 14 4.97 13.93 0.23
CA ASN A 14 3.87 12.99 0.14
C ASN A 14 2.54 13.74 -0.02
N HIS A 15 1.61 13.15 -0.74
CA HIS A 15 0.19 13.49 -0.71
C HIS A 15 -0.41 13.26 0.69
N GLY A 16 0.08 12.23 1.39
CA GLY A 16 -0.30 11.91 2.77
C GLY A 16 -1.56 11.06 2.90
N ASP A 17 -2.43 11.07 1.88
CA ASP A 17 -3.58 10.17 1.76
C ASP A 17 -3.75 9.64 0.32
N TYR A 18 -2.66 9.21 -0.33
CA TYR A 18 -2.75 8.68 -1.70
C TYR A 18 -3.37 7.27 -1.71
N ASN A 19 -4.63 7.16 -2.16
CA ASN A 19 -5.36 5.89 -2.27
C ASN A 19 -6.46 6.00 -3.35
N PRO A 20 -7.13 4.89 -3.75
CA PRO A 20 -8.10 4.89 -4.84
C PRO A 20 -9.26 5.90 -4.69
N LYS A 21 -9.65 6.26 -3.46
CA LYS A 21 -10.74 7.22 -3.21
C LYS A 21 -10.37 8.66 -3.63
N ASN A 22 -9.06 8.95 -3.66
CA ASN A 22 -8.50 10.27 -3.96
C ASN A 22 -7.96 10.36 -5.40
N VAL A 23 -8.35 9.41 -6.26
CA VAL A 23 -7.98 9.37 -7.68
C VAL A 23 -9.23 9.29 -8.54
N PHE A 24 -9.48 10.33 -9.33
CA PHE A 24 -10.52 10.30 -10.36
C PHE A 24 -9.95 9.94 -11.72
N THR A 25 -10.72 9.19 -12.50
CA THR A 25 -10.37 8.77 -13.85
C THR A 25 -11.57 8.90 -14.79
N THR A 26 -11.35 9.35 -16.03
CA THR A 26 -12.37 9.31 -17.08
C THR A 26 -12.51 7.92 -17.67
N ARG A 27 -13.71 7.59 -18.15
CA ARG A 27 -14.01 6.32 -18.83
C ARG A 27 -13.86 6.42 -20.36
N ASP A 28 -13.44 7.57 -20.88
CA ASP A 28 -13.34 7.87 -22.32
C ASP A 28 -11.98 7.49 -22.91
N ALA A 29 -11.83 7.69 -24.24
CA ALA A 29 -10.67 7.27 -25.02
C ALA A 29 -9.36 7.98 -24.61
N THR A 30 -9.45 9.09 -23.87
CA THR A 30 -8.30 9.83 -23.34
C THR A 30 -8.35 9.75 -21.82
N THR A 31 -7.88 8.64 -21.25
CA THR A 31 -7.82 8.47 -19.79
C THR A 31 -7.14 9.67 -19.15
N THR A 32 -7.94 10.53 -18.52
CA THR A 32 -7.46 11.66 -17.74
C THR A 32 -7.55 11.27 -16.28
N LEU A 33 -6.46 11.49 -15.54
CA LEU A 33 -6.35 11.16 -14.13
C LEU A 33 -6.19 12.44 -13.31
N TRP A 34 -6.98 12.57 -12.25
CA TRP A 34 -6.83 13.64 -11.26
C TRP A 34 -6.54 13.04 -9.89
N VAL A 35 -5.49 13.54 -9.25
CA VAL A 35 -5.22 13.29 -7.84
C VAL A 35 -5.80 14.47 -7.06
N ILE A 36 -6.60 14.18 -6.05
CA ILE A 36 -7.34 15.18 -5.28
C ILE A 36 -7.09 15.01 -3.78
N ASP A 37 -7.47 16.01 -2.99
CA ASP A 37 -7.46 15.96 -1.53
C ASP A 37 -6.06 15.83 -0.86
N PRO A 38 -5.07 16.68 -1.22
CA PRO A 38 -3.74 16.67 -0.60
C PRO A 38 -3.71 17.39 0.76
N GLU A 39 -4.76 17.30 1.59
CA GLU A 39 -4.84 18.02 2.86
C GLU A 39 -3.84 17.52 3.91
N PHE A 40 -3.36 16.28 3.76
CA PHE A 40 -2.33 15.66 4.59
C PHE A 40 -0.91 15.76 4.00
N ALA A 41 -0.72 16.59 2.97
CA ALA A 41 0.57 16.67 2.30
C ALA A 41 1.67 17.13 3.26
N CYS A 42 2.77 16.37 3.31
CA CYS A 42 3.86 16.62 4.23
C CYS A 42 5.19 16.10 3.67
N TRP A 43 6.28 16.60 4.24
CA TRP A 43 7.62 16.04 4.02
C TRP A 43 7.74 14.74 4.81
N GLY A 44 8.04 13.63 4.14
CA GLY A 44 8.08 12.32 4.79
C GLY A 44 8.73 11.22 3.95
N ASP A 45 8.59 9.98 4.42
CA ASP A 45 9.12 8.80 3.75
C ASP A 45 8.42 8.60 2.39
N PRO A 46 9.15 8.55 1.26
CA PRO A 46 8.58 8.35 -0.07
C PRO A 46 7.84 7.02 -0.26
N ALA A 47 8.00 6.05 0.65
CA ALA A 47 7.26 4.81 0.61
C ALA A 47 5.76 4.99 0.92
N TRP A 48 5.38 6.03 1.68
CA TRP A 48 4.06 6.18 2.28
C TRP A 48 2.91 6.14 1.27
N ASP A 49 2.92 7.04 0.28
CA ASP A 49 1.82 7.16 -0.68
C ASP A 49 1.65 5.88 -1.52
N VAL A 50 2.78 5.29 -1.94
CA VAL A 50 2.82 4.08 -2.75
C VAL A 50 2.30 2.89 -1.95
N ALA A 51 2.75 2.76 -0.70
CA ALA A 51 2.30 1.71 0.20
C ALA A 51 0.81 1.85 0.53
N SER A 52 0.32 3.07 0.74
CA SER A 52 -1.10 3.35 0.92
C SER A 52 -1.91 2.86 -0.27
N GLN A 53 -1.54 3.22 -1.51
CA GLN A 53 -2.23 2.76 -2.70
C GLN A 53 -2.22 1.23 -2.83
N LEU A 54 -1.05 0.60 -2.64
CA LEU A 54 -0.89 -0.87 -2.73
C LEU A 54 -1.70 -1.60 -1.66
N ALA A 55 -1.70 -1.11 -0.41
CA ALA A 55 -2.47 -1.70 0.67
C ALA A 55 -3.97 -1.71 0.34
N HIS A 56 -4.51 -0.65 -0.26
CA HIS A 56 -5.92 -0.62 -0.68
C HIS A 56 -6.22 -1.62 -1.80
N LEU A 57 -5.30 -1.79 -2.76
CA LEU A 57 -5.46 -2.81 -3.81
C LEU A 57 -5.43 -4.24 -3.22
N TYR A 58 -4.54 -4.52 -2.27
CA TYR A 58 -4.49 -5.84 -1.62
C TYR A 58 -5.69 -6.11 -0.70
N VAL A 59 -6.19 -5.09 0.01
CA VAL A 59 -7.46 -5.19 0.74
C VAL A 59 -8.59 -5.50 -0.23
N ALA A 60 -8.67 -4.81 -1.36
CA ALA A 60 -9.69 -5.06 -2.37
C ALA A 60 -9.58 -6.47 -2.98
N ALA A 61 -8.37 -6.98 -3.22
CA ALA A 61 -8.16 -8.35 -3.66
C ALA A 61 -8.74 -9.40 -2.69
N ILE A 62 -8.65 -9.16 -1.38
CA ILE A 62 -9.18 -10.09 -0.35
C ILE A 62 -10.70 -9.92 -0.20
N HIS A 63 -11.18 -8.69 -0.15
CA HIS A 63 -12.58 -8.38 0.17
C HIS A 63 -13.53 -8.53 -1.03
N VAL A 64 -13.11 -8.05 -2.21
CA VAL A 64 -13.91 -8.04 -3.45
C VAL A 64 -13.68 -9.36 -4.21
N GLY A 65 -13.95 -10.48 -3.51
CA GLY A 65 -13.51 -11.84 -3.86
C GLY A 65 -13.95 -12.41 -5.22
N ASP A 66 -14.70 -11.66 -6.05
CA ASP A 66 -15.02 -12.05 -7.42
C ASP A 66 -13.85 -11.83 -8.39
N ARG A 67 -12.97 -10.86 -8.12
CA ARG A 67 -11.90 -10.41 -9.04
C ARG A 67 -10.54 -10.18 -8.36
N PRO A 68 -10.05 -11.08 -7.49
CA PRO A 68 -8.76 -10.89 -6.81
C PRO A 68 -7.60 -10.70 -7.78
N ARG A 69 -7.63 -11.36 -8.93
CA ARG A 69 -6.59 -11.27 -9.97
C ARG A 69 -6.44 -9.86 -10.54
N GLU A 70 -7.55 -9.17 -10.79
CA GLU A 70 -7.53 -7.81 -11.37
C GLU A 70 -6.83 -6.82 -10.41
N TYR A 71 -7.11 -6.93 -9.11
CA TYR A 71 -6.48 -6.08 -8.10
C TYR A 71 -4.99 -6.40 -7.89
N LEU A 72 -4.61 -7.69 -7.92
CA LEU A 72 -3.21 -8.10 -7.84
C LEU A 72 -2.43 -7.61 -9.07
N ASP A 73 -2.96 -7.81 -10.28
CA ASP A 73 -2.32 -7.35 -11.52
C ASP A 73 -2.19 -5.82 -11.55
N ALA A 74 -3.20 -5.10 -11.03
CA ALA A 74 -3.13 -3.65 -10.87
C ALA A 74 -2.03 -3.23 -9.88
N ALA A 75 -1.89 -3.93 -8.76
CA ALA A 75 -0.84 -3.66 -7.77
C ALA A 75 0.56 -3.91 -8.34
N THR A 76 0.78 -5.04 -9.02
CA THR A 76 2.04 -5.35 -9.70
C THR A 76 2.38 -4.27 -10.73
N ARG A 77 1.42 -3.91 -11.60
CA ARG A 77 1.63 -2.90 -12.64
C ARG A 77 1.91 -1.52 -12.07
N PHE A 78 1.18 -1.12 -11.03
CA PHE A 78 1.39 0.15 -10.36
C PHE A 78 2.81 0.21 -9.78
N TRP A 79 3.23 -0.84 -9.07
CA TRP A 79 4.56 -0.91 -8.48
C TRP A 79 5.67 -0.89 -9.54
N ASP A 80 5.55 -1.72 -10.58
CA ASP A 80 6.54 -1.81 -11.64
C ASP A 80 6.77 -0.48 -12.35
N VAL A 81 5.70 0.26 -12.63
CA VAL A 81 5.79 1.58 -13.26
C VAL A 81 6.35 2.60 -12.28
N TYR A 82 5.92 2.59 -11.02
CA TYR A 82 6.40 3.55 -10.02
C TYR A 82 7.91 3.39 -9.78
N ARG A 83 8.36 2.16 -9.48
CA ARG A 83 9.77 1.87 -9.19
C ARG A 83 10.69 2.17 -10.38
N SER A 84 10.20 2.04 -11.62
CA SER A 84 11.00 2.37 -12.81
C SER A 84 11.14 3.87 -13.07
N ARG A 85 10.35 4.71 -12.37
CA ARG A 85 10.29 6.17 -12.58
C ARG A 85 11.03 6.96 -11.49
N VAL A 86 11.37 6.31 -10.38
CA VAL A 86 12.11 6.92 -9.28
C VAL A 86 13.57 6.47 -9.28
N PRO A 87 14.54 7.36 -8.96
CA PRO A 87 15.96 7.01 -8.96
C PRO A 87 16.45 6.34 -7.67
N TRP A 88 15.55 6.00 -6.73
CA TRP A 88 15.90 5.47 -5.41
C TRP A 88 15.22 4.13 -5.14
N GLU A 89 15.90 3.27 -4.38
CA GLU A 89 15.41 1.93 -3.99
C GLU A 89 14.37 2.03 -2.86
N LEU A 90 13.22 1.38 -3.06
CA LEU A 90 12.08 1.44 -2.14
C LEU A 90 11.49 0.07 -1.79
N ASP A 91 11.95 -1.03 -2.41
CA ASP A 91 11.28 -2.34 -2.32
C ASP A 91 11.00 -2.77 -0.87
N THR A 92 12.02 -2.76 -0.01
CA THR A 92 11.85 -3.18 1.39
C THR A 92 11.01 -2.20 2.20
N ALA A 93 11.17 -0.89 1.96
CA ALA A 93 10.43 0.14 2.69
C ALA A 93 8.94 0.07 2.37
N VAL A 94 8.59 -0.01 1.08
CA VAL A 94 7.20 -0.12 0.62
C VAL A 94 6.59 -1.46 1.06
N ALA A 95 7.31 -2.57 0.94
CA ALA A 95 6.78 -3.87 1.37
C ALA A 95 6.50 -3.91 2.89
N THR A 96 7.40 -3.33 3.69
CA THR A 96 7.22 -3.20 5.15
C THR A 96 6.01 -2.32 5.45
N GLU A 97 5.93 -1.14 4.84
CA GLU A 97 4.85 -0.18 5.07
C GLU A 97 3.49 -0.76 4.65
N VAL A 98 3.40 -1.46 3.51
CA VAL A 98 2.19 -2.18 3.11
C VAL A 98 1.77 -3.17 4.19
N ALA A 99 2.69 -3.99 4.69
CA ALA A 99 2.37 -4.98 5.71
C ALA A 99 1.88 -4.35 7.03
N ILE A 100 2.47 -3.21 7.44
CA ILE A 100 2.00 -2.39 8.56
C ILE A 100 0.59 -1.88 8.29
N LEU A 101 0.34 -1.30 7.12
CA LEU A 101 -0.95 -0.73 6.76
C LEU A 101 -2.05 -1.79 6.69
N LEU A 102 -1.78 -2.99 6.17
CA LEU A 102 -2.74 -4.10 6.20
C LEU A 102 -3.16 -4.45 7.63
N LEU A 103 -2.23 -4.44 8.60
CA LEU A 103 -2.56 -4.62 10.01
C LEU A 103 -3.31 -3.41 10.58
N ALA A 104 -2.89 -2.20 10.26
CA ALA A 104 -3.54 -0.98 10.75
C ALA A 104 -5.01 -0.88 10.30
N ARG A 105 -5.36 -1.43 9.13
CA ARG A 105 -6.73 -1.47 8.62
C ARG A 105 -7.64 -2.49 9.31
N VAL A 106 -7.10 -3.37 10.15
CA VAL A 106 -7.90 -4.37 10.88
C VAL A 106 -7.74 -4.32 12.40
N ASP A 107 -6.57 -3.90 12.89
CA ASP A 107 -6.22 -3.84 14.31
C ASP A 107 -5.86 -2.40 14.78
N GLY A 108 -5.80 -1.43 13.86
CA GLY A 108 -5.43 -0.04 14.16
C GLY A 108 -6.60 0.84 14.59
N ARG A 109 -6.40 2.17 14.57
CA ARG A 109 -7.47 3.15 14.87
C ARG A 109 -8.38 3.46 13.69
N ALA A 110 -7.87 3.32 12.46
CA ALA A 110 -8.59 3.63 11.22
C ALA A 110 -8.90 2.33 10.46
N THR A 111 -9.65 1.44 11.11
CA THR A 111 -10.04 0.15 10.54
C THR A 111 -11.09 0.31 9.43
N LEU A 112 -11.23 -0.71 8.60
CA LEU A 112 -12.20 -0.73 7.51
C LEU A 112 -13.46 -1.46 7.96
N GLU A 113 -14.51 -0.71 8.28
CA GLU A 113 -15.75 -1.22 8.87
C GLU A 113 -16.54 -2.18 7.96
N TYR A 114 -16.31 -2.12 6.65
CA TYR A 114 -16.98 -2.99 5.67
C TYR A 114 -16.38 -4.39 5.58
N LEU A 115 -15.23 -4.64 6.22
CA LEU A 115 -14.58 -5.95 6.19
C LEU A 115 -15.38 -7.00 6.97
N THR A 116 -15.47 -8.20 6.42
CA THR A 116 -16.01 -9.34 7.15
C THR A 116 -14.99 -9.84 8.19
N ALA A 117 -15.46 -10.61 9.18
CA ALA A 117 -14.54 -11.26 10.12
C ALA A 117 -13.51 -12.17 9.42
N SER A 118 -13.91 -12.81 8.30
CA SER A 118 -12.99 -13.60 7.47
C SER A 118 -11.93 -12.73 6.81
N ASP A 119 -12.30 -11.57 6.27
CA ASP A 119 -11.36 -10.63 5.66
C ASP A 119 -10.34 -10.12 6.68
N VAL A 120 -10.82 -9.77 7.87
CA VAL A 120 -9.99 -9.34 9.01
C VAL A 120 -8.93 -10.39 9.35
N GLU A 121 -9.31 -11.65 9.51
CA GLU A 121 -8.35 -12.72 9.82
C GLU A 121 -7.35 -12.94 8.67
N ARG A 122 -7.80 -12.88 7.42
CA ARG A 122 -6.92 -13.02 6.24
C ARG A 122 -5.89 -11.90 6.19
N LEU A 123 -6.32 -10.65 6.30
CA LEU A 123 -5.45 -9.47 6.31
C LEU A 123 -4.48 -9.50 7.48
N ARG A 124 -4.93 -9.89 8.67
CA ARG A 124 -4.07 -10.03 9.84
C ARG A 124 -2.97 -11.08 9.62
N ARG A 125 -3.31 -12.23 9.03
CA ARG A 125 -2.32 -13.26 8.69
C ARG A 125 -1.30 -12.76 7.67
N VAL A 126 -1.75 -12.10 6.60
CA VAL A 126 -0.88 -11.53 5.57
C VAL A 126 0.09 -10.50 6.16
N GLY A 127 -0.44 -9.53 6.92
CA GLY A 127 0.38 -8.48 7.52
C GLY A 127 1.43 -9.04 8.49
N ARG A 128 1.04 -9.97 9.37
CA ARG A 128 1.97 -10.61 10.31
C ARG A 128 3.05 -11.44 9.61
N ALA A 129 2.66 -12.30 8.67
CA ALA A 129 3.61 -13.15 7.94
C ALA A 129 4.64 -12.32 7.18
N SER A 130 4.21 -11.22 6.56
CA SER A 130 5.10 -10.31 5.84
C SER A 130 6.05 -9.53 6.76
N LEU A 131 5.58 -9.08 7.94
CA LEU A 131 6.44 -8.34 8.89
C LEU A 131 7.44 -9.20 9.65
N THR A 132 7.22 -10.51 9.71
CA THR A 132 8.21 -11.43 10.30
C THR A 132 9.39 -11.71 9.39
N GLU A 133 9.32 -11.33 8.12
CA GLU A 133 10.44 -11.46 7.19
C GLU A 133 11.53 -10.43 7.47
N ARG A 134 12.80 -10.86 7.39
CA ARG A 134 13.95 -9.98 7.64
C ARG A 134 14.06 -8.85 6.61
N SER A 135 13.64 -9.09 5.38
CA SER A 135 13.70 -8.13 4.28
C SER A 135 12.54 -8.41 3.33
N PRO A 136 11.31 -8.00 3.71
CA PRO A 136 10.14 -8.25 2.89
C PRO A 136 10.28 -7.55 1.54
N THR A 137 9.72 -8.17 0.50
CA THR A 137 9.60 -7.59 -0.84
C THR A 137 8.12 -7.60 -1.23
N LEU A 138 7.72 -6.73 -2.16
CA LEU A 138 6.33 -6.74 -2.62
C LEU A 138 5.89 -8.08 -3.24
N PRO A 139 6.71 -8.78 -4.05
CA PRO A 139 6.36 -10.13 -4.51
C PRO A 139 6.07 -11.12 -3.37
N LEU A 140 6.78 -11.01 -2.24
CA LEU A 140 6.53 -11.84 -1.06
C LEU A 140 5.17 -11.48 -0.42
N VAL A 141 4.90 -10.19 -0.21
CA VAL A 141 3.62 -9.72 0.34
C VAL A 141 2.47 -10.14 -0.57
N GLU A 142 2.61 -9.94 -1.88
CA GLU A 142 1.61 -10.34 -2.88
C GLU A 142 1.39 -11.85 -2.87
N GLY A 143 2.44 -12.65 -2.68
CA GLY A 143 2.33 -14.10 -2.50
C GLY A 143 1.45 -14.48 -1.31
N HIS A 144 1.61 -13.81 -0.17
CA HIS A 144 0.74 -13.99 0.99
C HIS A 144 -0.70 -13.57 0.71
N VAL A 145 -0.92 -12.45 0.03
CA VAL A 145 -2.27 -11.98 -0.37
C VAL A 145 -2.93 -13.01 -1.29
N ARG A 146 -2.21 -13.48 -2.32
CA ARG A 146 -2.69 -14.48 -3.28
C ARG A 146 -3.09 -15.78 -2.59
N ALA A 147 -2.29 -16.24 -1.63
CA ALA A 147 -2.61 -17.42 -0.81
C ALA A 147 -3.83 -17.21 0.10
N ALA A 148 -4.15 -15.97 0.48
CA ALA A 148 -5.33 -15.65 1.28
C ALA A 148 -6.62 -15.47 0.46
N CYS A 149 -6.52 -15.26 -0.85
CA CYS A 149 -7.66 -15.16 -1.78
C CYS A 149 -8.18 -16.52 -2.28
N LEU A 150 -7.33 -17.56 -2.27
CA LEU A 150 -7.66 -18.93 -2.68
C LEU A 150 -8.18 -19.77 -1.50
#